data_AF-A0A2G4G184-F1
#
_entry.id   AF-A0A2G4G184-F1
#
_cell.length_a   1.000
_cell.length_b   1.000
_cell.length_c   1.000
_cell.angle_alpha   90.00
_cell.angle_beta   90.00
_cell.angle_gamma   90.00
#
_symmetry.space_group_name_H-M   'P 1'
#
loop_
_entity.id
_entity.type
_entity.pdbx_description
1 polymer ?
#
loop_
_entity_poly.entity_id
_entity_poly.type
_entity_poly.pdbx_seq_one_letter_code
_entity_poly.pdbx_strand_id
1 'polypeptide(L)' 'MQDGIYLTPKIATLQNRATPYRGEWIIYQYANREYRAIHEVPQLNGERKAVESLSLSTLSDTQIFSSYLSSHGCQKVGDI' A
#
# COMPACT_ATOMS: atom_id res chain seq x y z
N MET A 1 11.43 6.73 26.82
CA MET A 1 12.20 6.43 25.61
C MET A 1 11.21 6.47 24.47
N GLN A 2 11.26 7.51 23.62
CA GLN A 2 10.42 7.56 22.43
C GLN A 2 11.01 6.55 21.45
N ASP A 3 10.34 5.40 21.32
CA ASP A 3 10.57 4.44 20.24
C ASP A 3 10.39 5.20 18.93
N GLY A 4 11.52 5.58 18.33
CA GLY A 4 11.58 6.13 17.00
C GLY A 4 11.02 5.07 16.07
N ILE A 5 9.76 5.24 15.69
CA ILE A 5 9.12 4.50 14.60
C ILE A 5 10.05 4.67 13.40
N TYR A 6 10.87 3.67 13.12
CA TYR A 6 11.62 3.60 11.89
C TYR A 6 10.58 3.69 10.78
N LEU A 7 10.51 4.86 10.13
CA LEU A 7 9.59 5.12 9.05
C LEU A 7 9.89 4.08 7.98
N THR A 8 9.07 3.04 7.90
CA THR A 8 9.10 2.06 6.82
C THR A 8 8.87 2.86 5.54
N PRO A 9 9.88 3.05 4.66
CA PRO A 9 9.68 3.86 3.47
C PRO A 9 8.50 3.31 2.69
N LYS A 10 7.53 4.19 2.43
CA LYS A 10 6.48 3.95 1.45
C LYS A 10 7.16 4.01 0.09
N ILE A 11 7.19 2.88 -0.62
CA ILE A 11 7.84 2.81 -1.93
C ILE A 11 6.84 2.90 -3.08
N ALA A 12 5.55 2.68 -2.80
CA ALA A 12 4.48 2.89 -3.76
C ALA A 12 3.14 3.17 -3.04
N THR A 13 2.29 3.96 -3.66
CA THR A 13 0.87 4.09 -3.29
C THR A 13 0.03 4.04 -4.56
N LEU A 14 -0.96 3.17 -4.59
CA LEU A 14 -1.90 3.01 -5.69
C LEU A 14 -3.33 3.20 -5.15
N GLN A 15 -4.10 4.09 -5.76
CA GLN A 15 -5.46 4.43 -5.32
C GLN A 15 -6.49 3.95 -6.33
N ASN A 16 -7.54 3.31 -5.83
CA ASN A 16 -8.75 3.07 -6.60
C ASN A 16 -9.85 4.02 -6.08
N ARG A 17 -10.44 4.79 -6.99
CA ARG A 17 -11.51 5.77 -6.66
C ARG A 17 -12.91 5.21 -6.87
N ALA A 18 -13.04 4.09 -7.57
CA ALA A 18 -14.31 3.49 -7.95
C ALA A 18 -14.85 2.56 -6.86
N THR A 19 -16.16 2.61 -6.62
CA THR A 19 -16.86 1.61 -5.80
C THR A 19 -17.07 0.32 -6.60
N PRO A 20 -17.05 -0.87 -5.96
CA PRO A 20 -16.94 -1.12 -4.52
C PRO A 20 -15.49 -1.15 -3.99
N TYR A 21 -14.49 -1.15 -4.85
CA TYR A 21 -13.07 -1.33 -4.50
C TYR A 21 -12.35 -0.04 -4.14
N ARG A 22 -13.06 0.96 -3.62
CA ARG A 22 -12.48 2.27 -3.28
C ARG A 22 -11.49 2.09 -2.14
N GLY A 23 -10.26 2.57 -2.34
CA GLY A 23 -9.21 2.45 -1.33
C GLY A 23 -7.84 2.78 -1.88
N GLU A 24 -6.84 2.63 -1.01
CA GLU A 24 -5.44 2.82 -1.34
C GLU A 24 -4.64 1.58 -0.94
N TRP A 25 -3.84 1.07 -1.86
CA TRP A 25 -2.80 0.11 -1.60
C TRP A 25 -1.49 0.84 -1.37
N ILE A 26 -0.91 0.69 -0.19
CA ILE A 26 0.36 1.30 0.20
C ILE A 26 1.38 0.18 0.36
N ILE A 27 2.50 0.28 -0.35
CA ILE A 27 3.57 -0.70 -0.28
C ILE A 27 4.73 -0.12 0.52
N TYR A 28 5.11 -0.83 1.57
CA TYR A 28 6.17 -0.50 2.49
C TYR A 28 7.37 -1.42 2.29
N GLN A 29 8.58 -0.89 2.42
CA GLN A 29 9.81 -1.66 2.50
C GLN A 29 10.40 -1.56 3.91
N TYR A 30 10.52 -2.69 4.60
CA TYR A 30 11.13 -2.76 5.93
C TYR A 30 12.66 -2.84 5.85
N ALA A 31 13.33 -2.52 6.96
CA ALA A 31 14.79 -2.51 7.06
C ALA A 31 15.43 -3.89 6.78
N ASN A 32 14.69 -4.97 7.05
CA ASN A 32 15.07 -6.35 6.74
C ASN A 32 14.82 -6.75 5.27
N ARG A 33 14.51 -5.80 4.39
CA ARG A 33 14.12 -6.01 2.98
C ARG A 33 12.85 -6.84 2.79
N GLU A 34 12.01 -6.95 3.82
CA GLU A 34 10.64 -7.43 3.65
C GLU A 34 9.77 -6.35 3.04
N TYR A 35 8.82 -6.74 2.21
CA TYR A 35 7.86 -5.83 1.62
C TYR A 35 6.46 -6.17 2.13
N ARG A 36 5.65 -5.17 2.38
CA ARG A 36 4.25 -5.37 2.77
C ARG A 36 3.36 -4.38 2.03
N ALA A 37 2.36 -4.90 1.36
CA ALA A 37 1.27 -4.09 0.82
C ALA A 37 0.12 -4.06 1.84
N ILE A 38 -0.43 -2.88 2.10
CA ILE A 38 -1.57 -2.68 3.00
C ILE A 38 -2.68 -2.00 2.20
N HIS A 39 -3.88 -2.55 2.26
CA HIS A 39 -5.07 -1.94 1.68
C HIS A 39 -5.82 -1.14 2.73
N GLU A 40 -5.91 0.17 2.52
CA GLU A 40 -6.64 1.09 3.36
C GLU A 40 -7.91 1.57 2.66
N VAL A 41 -9.05 1.47 3.35
CA VAL A 41 -10.36 1.90 2.82
C VAL A 41 -10.90 3.06 3.67
N PRO A 42 -11.41 4.14 3.04
CA PRO A 42 -12.10 5.21 3.75
C PRO A 42 -13.34 4.69 4.49
N GLN A 43 -13.45 5.05 5.76
CA GLN A 43 -14.59 4.75 6.62
C GLN A 43 -15.60 5.90 6.58
N LEU A 44 -16.82 5.64 7.06
CA LEU A 44 -17.91 6.64 7.07
C LEU A 44 -17.58 7.88 7.93
N ASN A 45 -16.73 7.73 8.94
CA ASN A 45 -16.27 8.81 9.81
C ASN A 45 -15.09 9.62 9.24
N GLY A 46 -14.66 9.34 8.01
CA GLY A 46 -13.53 10.00 7.36
C GLY A 46 -12.15 9.41 7.71
N GLU A 47 -12.07 8.46 8.64
CA GLU A 47 -10.83 7.74 8.94
C GLU A 47 -10.50 6.75 7.82
N ARG A 48 -9.23 6.36 7.72
CA ARG A 48 -8.79 5.25 6.85
C ARG A 48 -8.47 4.06 7.73
N LYS A 49 -8.94 2.88 7.32
CA LYS A 49 -8.70 1.64 8.04
C LYS A 49 -8.02 0.64 7.13
N ALA A 50 -6.95 0.02 7.63
CA ALA A 50 -6.34 -1.14 7.00
C ALA A 50 -7.33 -2.31 7.07
N VAL A 51 -7.76 -2.81 5.91
CA VAL A 51 -8.69 -3.94 5.79
C VAL A 51 -8.01 -5.22 5.30
N GLU A 52 -6.85 -5.09 4.65
CA GLU A 52 -6.09 -6.21 4.11
C GLU A 52 -4.59 -5.90 4.15
N SER A 53 -3.78 -6.94 4.33
CA SER A 53 -2.32 -6.84 4.24
C SER A 53 -1.74 -8.07 3.56
N LEU A 54 -0.80 -7.85 2.65
CA LEU A 54 -0.11 -8.88 1.90
C LEU A 54 1.41 -8.74 2.13
N SER A 55 2.05 -9.84 2.52
CA SER A 55 3.51 -9.92 2.55
C SER A 55 4.03 -10.21 1.14
N LEU A 56 5.03 -9.45 0.72
CA LEU A 56 5.68 -9.55 -0.58
C LEU A 56 7.15 -9.92 -0.35
N SER A 57 7.59 -11.01 -0.95
CA SER A 57 8.91 -11.60 -0.66
C SER A 57 10.05 -10.83 -1.32
N THR A 58 9.78 -10.20 -2.46
CA THR A 58 10.80 -9.53 -3.27
C THR A 58 10.34 -8.18 -3.82
N LEU A 59 11.31 -7.38 -4.28
CA LEU A 59 11.02 -6.16 -5.06
C LEU A 59 10.28 -6.48 -6.36
N SER A 60 10.57 -7.62 -7.00
CA SER A 60 9.87 -8.07 -8.19
C SER A 60 8.39 -8.33 -7.89
N ASP A 61 8.08 -8.99 -6.76
CA ASP A 61 6.68 -9.22 -6.35
C ASP A 61 5.94 -7.91 -6.15
N THR A 62 6.62 -6.90 -5.60
CA THR A 62 6.08 -5.54 -5.46
C THR A 62 5.73 -4.90 -6.80
N GLN A 63 6.59 -5.07 -7.82
CA GLN A 63 6.35 -4.54 -9.16
C GLN A 63 5.21 -5.29 -9.87
N ILE A 64 5.17 -6.62 -9.76
CA ILE A 64 4.08 -7.46 -10.29
C ILE A 64 2.76 -7.07 -9.65
N PHE A 65 2.73 -6.93 -8.31
CA PHE A 65 1.53 -6.54 -7.57
C PHE A 65 1.05 -5.12 -7.94
N SER A 66 1.98 -4.17 -8.09
CA SER A 66 1.64 -2.81 -8.55
C SER A 66 1.05 -2.81 -9.96
N SER A 67 1.58 -3.65 -10.84
CA SER A 67 1.08 -3.82 -12.22
C SER A 67 -0.30 -4.48 -12.23
N TYR A 68 -0.53 -5.48 -11.38
CA TYR A 68 -1.83 -6.12 -11.17
C TYR A 68 -2.87 -5.10 -10.69
N LEU A 69 -2.56 -4.33 -9.65
CA LEU A 69 -3.46 -3.28 -9.16
C LEU A 69 -3.78 -2.25 -10.25
N SER A 70 -2.79 -1.88 -11.06
CA SER A 70 -2.96 -0.93 -12.16
C SER A 70 -3.90 -1.47 -13.24
N SER A 71 -3.80 -2.74 -13.60
CA SER A 71 -4.74 -3.37 -14.56
C SER A 71 -6.16 -3.52 -14.00
N HIS A 72 -6.32 -3.44 -12.67
CA HIS A 72 -7.61 -3.48 -11.98
C HIS A 72 -8.12 -2.08 -11.56
N GLY A 73 -7.64 -1.03 -12.24
CA GLY A 73 -8.16 0.32 -12.09
C GLY A 73 -7.60 1.13 -10.93
N CYS A 74 -6.59 0.62 -10.22
CA CYS A 74 -5.81 1.44 -9.29
C CYS A 74 -4.85 2.34 -10.07
N GLN A 75 -4.63 3.56 -9.61
CA GLN A 75 -3.70 4.50 -10.23
C GLN A 75 -2.62 4.88 -9.22
N LYS A 76 -1.36 4.92 -9.67
CA LYS A 76 -0.25 5.35 -8.83
C LYS A 76 -0.43 6.82 -8.44
N VAL A 77 -0.34 7.14 -7.15
CA VAL A 77 -0.69 8.47 -6.61
C VAL A 77 0.53 9.40 -6.45
N GLY A 78 1.72 8.91 -6.82
CA GLY A 78 2.97 9.67 -6.81
C GLY A 78 4.17 8.76 -6.54
N ASP A 79 5.33 9.15 -7.09
CA ASP A 79 6.65 8.70 -6.65
C ASP A 79 7.12 9.67 -5.55
N ILE A 80 7.69 9.13 -4.46
CA ILE A 80 8.44 9.94 -3.48
C ILE A 80 9.88 10.01 -3.97
#